data_AF-A0A528LSF8-F1
#
_entry.id   AF-A0A528LSF8-F1
#
_cell.length_a   1.000
_cell.length_b   1.000
_cell.length_c   1.000
_cell.angle_alpha   90.00
_cell.angle_beta   90.00
_cell.angle_gamma   90.00
#
_symmetry.space_group_name_H-M   'P 1'
#
loop_
_entity.id
_entity.type
_entity.pdbx_description
1 polymer ?
#
loop_
_entity_poly.entity_id
_entity_poly.type
_entity_poly.pdbx_seq_one_letter_code
_entity_poly.pdbx_strand_id
1 'polypeptide(L)'
;MRLFSAILAIRRRFWSWIATGAAKENAIIGPRTRFGAGAEIFNIHGDRSRVKIGADSHLDGHLQVFAHEGRIEIGDWCYVGAGSTIWSSDPVGIKIGKGVLVSSGVAIHDTNSHPMDHEKRFAQTVAIFRAGHPRADPGIRSAPVTIGDDVWIGTGAMIMKGVT
;
A
#
# COMPACT_ATOMS: atom_id res chain seq x y z
N MET A 1 -10.42 25.31 22.76
CA MET A 1 -9.27 24.70 22.04
C MET A 1 -8.10 25.67 22.04
N ARG A 2 -6.86 25.21 22.27
CA ARG A 2 -5.66 26.07 22.22
C ARG A 2 -5.38 26.49 20.76
N LEU A 3 -5.02 27.76 20.51
CA LEU A 3 -4.83 28.33 19.15
C LEU A 3 -3.92 27.46 18.26
N PHE A 4 -2.77 27.05 18.77
CA PHE A 4 -1.83 26.20 18.01
C PHE A 4 -2.38 24.82 17.69
N SER A 5 -3.17 24.21 18.58
CA SER A 5 -3.84 22.94 18.30
C SER A 5 -4.88 23.07 17.17
N ALA A 6 -5.57 24.21 17.09
CA ALA A 6 -6.48 24.49 16.00
C ALA A 6 -5.74 24.64 14.66
N ILE A 7 -4.62 25.37 14.65
CA ILE A 7 -3.74 25.50 13.47
C ILE A 7 -3.24 24.13 13.01
N LEU A 8 -2.77 23.28 13.94
CA LEU A 8 -2.31 21.93 13.64
C LEU A 8 -3.43 21.05 13.05
N ALA A 9 -4.65 21.16 13.58
CA ALA A 9 -5.80 20.42 13.07
C ALA A 9 -6.18 20.87 11.65
N ILE A 10 -6.19 22.18 11.39
CA ILE A 10 -6.45 22.73 10.05
C ILE A 10 -5.39 22.25 9.06
N ARG A 11 -4.11 22.35 9.43
CA ARG A 11 -2.99 21.86 8.62
C ARG A 11 -3.14 20.38 8.28
N ARG A 12 -3.40 19.53 9.28
CA ARG A 12 -3.59 18.08 9.07
C ARG A 12 -4.76 17.80 8.13
N ARG A 13 -5.87 18.54 8.26
CA ARG A 13 -7.05 18.34 7.41
C ARG A 13 -6.81 18.77 5.97
N PHE A 14 -6.05 19.84 5.75
CA PHE A 14 -5.63 20.26 4.42
C PHE A 14 -4.76 19.19 3.74
N TRP A 15 -3.73 18.69 4.42
CA TRP A 15 -2.87 17.64 3.86
C TRP A 15 -3.61 16.31 3.63
N SER A 16 -4.51 15.92 4.54
CA SER A 16 -5.38 14.76 4.34
C SER A 16 -6.26 14.91 3.10
N TRP A 17 -6.76 16.11 2.83
CA TRP A 17 -7.54 16.39 1.62
C TRP A 17 -6.69 16.25 0.35
N ILE A 18 -5.47 16.81 0.35
CA ILE A 18 -4.50 16.65 -0.76
C ILE A 18 -4.16 15.17 -0.98
N ALA A 19 -3.78 14.44 0.07
CA ALA A 19 -3.45 13.02 -0.01
C ALA A 19 -4.61 12.18 -0.54
N THR A 20 -5.84 12.46 -0.08
CA THR A 20 -7.04 11.80 -0.58
C THR A 20 -7.29 12.10 -2.07
N GLY A 21 -7.00 13.33 -2.52
CA GLY A 21 -7.04 13.69 -3.94
C GLY A 21 -6.04 12.90 -4.77
N ALA A 22 -4.76 12.90 -4.37
CA ALA A 22 -3.69 12.18 -5.05
C ALA A 22 -3.93 10.66 -5.08
N ALA A 23 -4.46 10.09 -4.00
CA ALA A 23 -4.81 8.67 -3.95
C ALA A 23 -5.87 8.29 -5.01
N LYS A 24 -6.84 9.18 -5.28
CA LYS A 24 -7.88 8.93 -6.31
C LYS A 24 -7.32 8.89 -7.73
N GLU A 25 -6.20 9.56 -8.00
CA GLU A 25 -5.52 9.47 -9.30
C GLU A 25 -4.86 8.10 -9.49
N ASN A 26 -4.52 7.41 -8.40
CA ASN A 26 -3.74 6.17 -8.41
C ASN A 26 -4.57 4.91 -8.12
N ALA A 27 -5.82 5.05 -7.67
CA ALA A 27 -6.66 3.94 -7.23
C ALA A 27 -8.15 4.15 -7.53
N ILE A 28 -8.92 3.07 -7.46
CA ILE A 28 -10.38 3.11 -7.34
C ILE A 28 -10.72 3.14 -5.85
N ILE A 29 -11.34 4.23 -5.40
CA ILE A 29 -11.59 4.49 -3.97
C ILE A 29 -13.09 4.61 -3.73
N GLY A 30 -13.59 3.83 -2.78
CA GLY A 30 -14.97 3.84 -2.33
C GLY A 30 -15.35 5.15 -1.63
N PRO A 31 -16.66 5.42 -1.51
CA PRO A 31 -17.15 6.64 -0.89
C PRO A 31 -16.69 6.78 0.57
N ARG A 32 -16.49 8.02 1.01
CA ARG A 32 -16.11 8.41 2.39
C ARG A 32 -14.77 7.87 2.91
N THR A 33 -14.04 7.08 2.12
CA THR A 33 -12.66 6.70 2.42
C THR A 33 -11.72 7.91 2.37
N ARG A 34 -10.82 8.01 3.34
CA ARG A 34 -9.90 9.14 3.52
C ARG A 34 -8.48 8.68 3.77
N PHE A 35 -7.56 9.54 3.36
CA PHE A 35 -6.13 9.34 3.54
C PHE A 35 -5.60 10.33 4.56
N GLY A 36 -4.75 9.85 5.45
CA GLY A 36 -3.97 10.65 6.37
C GLY A 36 -3.04 11.62 5.66
N ALA A 37 -2.55 12.61 6.40
CA ALA A 37 -1.67 13.65 5.85
C ALA A 37 -0.34 13.13 5.28
N GLY A 38 0.09 11.92 5.66
CA GLY A 38 1.31 11.28 5.15
C GLY A 38 1.04 9.92 4.49
N ALA A 39 -0.21 9.64 4.13
CA ALA A 39 -0.55 8.40 3.45
C ALA A 39 -0.31 8.54 1.94
N GLU A 40 0.18 7.47 1.32
CA GLU A 40 0.62 7.50 -0.07
C GLU A 40 0.21 6.23 -0.82
N ILE A 41 -0.12 6.37 -2.10
CA ILE A 41 -0.28 5.25 -3.04
C ILE A 41 0.71 5.47 -4.18
N PHE A 42 1.71 4.60 -4.26
CA PHE A 42 2.66 4.50 -5.37
C PHE A 42 2.21 3.38 -6.31
N ASN A 43 1.25 3.68 -7.18
CA ASN A 43 0.84 2.77 -8.24
C ASN A 43 1.75 2.95 -9.47
N ILE A 44 2.96 2.39 -9.42
CA ILE A 44 3.98 2.57 -10.46
C ILE A 44 3.54 1.95 -11.80
N HIS A 45 2.70 0.91 -11.75
CA HIS A 45 2.07 0.32 -12.94
C HIS A 45 1.19 1.34 -13.69
N GLY A 46 0.54 2.25 -12.96
CA GLY A 46 -0.29 3.33 -13.53
C GLY A 46 -1.72 2.92 -13.91
N ASP A 47 -2.09 1.65 -13.77
CA ASP A 47 -3.50 1.23 -13.92
C ASP A 47 -4.21 1.32 -12.56
N ARG A 48 -5.15 2.27 -12.45
CA ARG A 48 -5.94 2.50 -11.24
C ARG A 48 -6.70 1.27 -10.76
N SER A 49 -7.05 0.34 -11.66
CA SER A 49 -7.78 -0.88 -11.31
C SER A 49 -6.97 -1.85 -10.45
N ARG A 50 -5.64 -1.67 -10.39
CA ARG A 50 -4.71 -2.46 -9.59
C ARG A 50 -4.79 -2.16 -8.10
N VAL A 51 -5.33 -1.00 -7.71
CA VAL A 51 -5.53 -0.65 -6.31
C VAL A 51 -7.00 -0.30 -6.10
N LYS A 52 -7.71 -1.13 -5.32
CA LYS A 52 -9.11 -0.92 -4.96
C LYS A 52 -9.24 -0.83 -3.46
N ILE A 53 -9.93 0.19 -2.99
CA ILE A 53 -10.17 0.40 -1.57
C ILE A 53 -11.67 0.65 -1.40
N GLY A 54 -12.28 -0.08 -0.47
CA GLY A 54 -13.69 0.00 -0.14
C GLY A 54 -14.12 1.35 0.41
N ALA A 55 -15.38 1.41 0.83
CA ALA A 55 -15.98 2.56 1.48
C ALA A 55 -15.52 2.72 2.94
N ASP A 56 -15.71 3.92 3.47
CA ASP A 56 -15.62 4.20 4.92
C ASP A 56 -14.30 3.77 5.59
N SER A 57 -13.21 3.74 4.83
CA SER A 57 -11.89 3.32 5.32
C SER A 57 -10.98 4.53 5.61
N HIS A 58 -9.97 4.33 6.44
CA HIS A 58 -8.97 5.35 6.74
C HIS A 58 -7.56 4.79 6.61
N LEU A 59 -6.74 5.40 5.77
CA LEU A 59 -5.38 4.94 5.49
C LEU A 59 -4.38 6.01 5.85
N ASP A 60 -3.42 5.67 6.72
CA ASP A 60 -2.25 6.45 7.11
C ASP A 60 -0.93 5.84 6.57
N GLY A 61 -0.99 4.68 5.91
CA GLY A 61 0.17 3.93 5.41
C GLY A 61 0.57 4.20 3.96
N HIS A 62 1.55 3.43 3.48
CA HIS A 62 2.10 3.47 2.11
C HIS A 62 1.73 2.20 1.34
N LEU A 63 1.00 2.35 0.24
CA LEU A 63 0.62 1.26 -0.66
C LEU A 63 1.46 1.36 -1.94
N GLN A 64 1.99 0.24 -2.43
CA GLN A 64 2.80 0.21 -3.64
C GLN A 64 2.45 -0.97 -4.54
N VAL A 65 2.19 -0.66 -5.81
CA VAL A 65 2.09 -1.65 -6.89
C VAL A 65 3.29 -1.48 -7.81
N PHE A 66 3.98 -2.59 -8.07
CA PHE A 66 5.22 -2.61 -8.84
C PHE A 66 4.94 -2.37 -10.32
N ALA A 67 5.93 -1.87 -11.07
CA ALA A 67 5.69 -1.43 -12.45
C ALA A 67 5.39 -2.57 -13.44
N HIS A 68 5.85 -3.79 -13.15
CA HIS A 68 5.62 -4.96 -14.00
C HIS A 68 4.33 -5.70 -13.65
N GLU A 69 3.94 -5.75 -12.37
CA GLU A 69 2.77 -6.50 -11.91
C GLU A 69 2.39 -6.09 -10.47
N GLY A 70 1.21 -6.50 -10.00
CA GLY A 70 0.75 -6.33 -8.62
C GLY A 70 -0.72 -5.90 -8.52
N ARG A 71 -1.38 -6.27 -7.41
CA ARG A 71 -2.75 -5.86 -7.08
C ARG A 71 -2.93 -5.70 -5.56
N ILE A 72 -3.66 -4.67 -5.14
CA ILE A 72 -4.05 -4.46 -3.75
C ILE A 72 -5.56 -4.23 -3.71
N GLU A 73 -6.28 -5.07 -2.99
CA GLU A 73 -7.71 -4.92 -2.73
C GLU A 73 -7.96 -4.85 -1.23
N ILE A 74 -8.55 -3.75 -0.75
CA ILE A 74 -8.91 -3.52 0.66
C ILE A 74 -10.42 -3.34 0.75
N GLY A 75 -11.06 -4.07 1.66
CA GLY A 75 -12.50 -4.02 1.92
C GLY A 75 -12.97 -2.69 2.53
N ASP A 76 -14.24 -2.69 2.95
CA ASP A 76 -14.87 -1.55 3.62
C ASP A 76 -14.47 -1.48 5.10
N TRP A 77 -14.58 -0.29 5.70
CA TRP A 77 -14.39 -0.07 7.15
C TRP A 77 -13.01 -0.48 7.69
N CYS A 78 -11.97 -0.37 6.87
CA CYS A 78 -10.61 -0.75 7.25
C CYS A 78 -9.81 0.45 7.78
N TYR A 79 -8.84 0.16 8.64
CA TYR A 79 -7.80 1.09 9.05
C TYR A 79 -6.42 0.57 8.64
N VAL A 80 -5.59 1.44 8.05
CA VAL A 80 -4.17 1.16 7.81
C VAL A 80 -3.32 2.18 8.54
N GLY A 81 -2.64 1.75 9.60
CA GLY A 81 -1.86 2.62 10.48
C GLY A 81 -0.66 3.29 9.82
N ALA A 82 -0.23 4.40 10.44
CA ALA A 82 0.92 5.16 9.99
C ALA A 82 2.20 4.31 9.94
N GLY A 83 3.02 4.53 8.91
CA GLY A 83 4.28 3.80 8.70
C GLY A 83 4.11 2.35 8.24
N SER A 84 2.88 1.86 8.10
CA SER A 84 2.63 0.54 7.53
C SER A 84 2.87 0.54 6.02
N THR A 85 3.38 -0.57 5.49
CA THR A 85 3.68 -0.73 4.06
C THR A 85 2.93 -1.94 3.49
N ILE A 86 2.28 -1.75 2.34
CA ILE A 86 1.58 -2.82 1.62
C ILE A 86 2.11 -2.84 0.20
N TRP A 87 2.90 -3.86 -0.15
CA TRP A 87 3.64 -3.93 -1.41
C TRP A 87 3.23 -5.15 -2.21
N SER A 88 2.75 -4.91 -3.42
CA SER A 88 2.32 -5.96 -4.31
C SER A 88 3.12 -5.98 -5.61
N SER A 89 3.63 -7.17 -5.93
CA SER A 89 4.09 -7.53 -7.27
C SER A 89 3.49 -8.84 -7.80
N ASP A 90 2.58 -9.46 -7.04
CA ASP A 90 1.91 -10.70 -7.46
C ASP A 90 0.69 -10.42 -8.36
N PRO A 91 0.45 -11.20 -9.43
CA PRO A 91 -0.70 -10.99 -10.32
C PRO A 91 -2.06 -11.23 -9.64
N VAL A 92 -2.12 -12.09 -8.62
CA VAL A 92 -3.33 -12.26 -7.77
C VAL A 92 -3.37 -11.19 -6.70
N GLY A 93 -2.22 -10.88 -6.11
CA GLY A 93 -1.99 -9.72 -5.25
C GLY A 93 -2.33 -9.92 -3.78
N ILE A 94 -2.52 -8.80 -3.08
CA ILE A 94 -2.88 -8.72 -1.66
C ILE A 94 -4.37 -8.41 -1.54
N LYS A 95 -5.09 -9.23 -0.78
CA LYS A 95 -6.50 -9.03 -0.45
C LYS A 95 -6.68 -8.87 1.05
N ILE A 96 -7.27 -7.75 1.45
CA ILE A 96 -7.61 -7.44 2.84
C ILE A 96 -9.13 -7.34 2.93
N GLY A 97 -9.73 -8.16 3.77
CA GLY A 97 -11.16 -8.22 4.02
C GLY A 97 -11.75 -6.94 4.59
N LYS A 98 -13.04 -6.99 4.91
CA LYS A 98 -13.80 -5.91 5.55
C LYS A 98 -13.44 -5.81 7.03
N GLY A 99 -13.45 -4.60 7.58
CA GLY A 99 -13.33 -4.38 9.03
C GLY A 99 -11.93 -4.65 9.59
N VAL A 100 -10.93 -4.81 8.73
CA VAL A 100 -9.56 -5.12 9.15
C VAL A 100 -8.90 -3.88 9.75
N LEU A 101 -8.29 -4.05 10.91
CA LEU A 101 -7.54 -3.02 11.61
C LEU A 101 -6.05 -3.36 11.54
N VAL A 102 -5.32 -2.64 10.69
CA VAL A 102 -3.86 -2.73 10.61
C VAL A 102 -3.27 -1.62 11.48
N SER A 103 -2.54 -2.00 12.53
CA SER A 103 -1.87 -1.05 13.41
C SER A 103 -0.69 -0.37 12.71
N SER A 104 0.05 0.50 13.40
CA SER A 104 1.19 1.22 12.84
C SER A 104 2.40 0.32 12.55
N GLY A 105 3.18 0.66 11.51
CA GLY A 105 4.46 0.02 11.21
C GLY A 105 4.36 -1.45 10.78
N VAL A 106 3.20 -1.89 10.28
CA VAL A 106 3.00 -3.25 9.78
C VAL A 106 3.49 -3.36 8.33
N ALA A 107 4.17 -4.45 7.99
CA ALA A 107 4.50 -4.78 6.59
C ALA A 107 3.61 -5.92 6.09
N ILE A 108 2.97 -5.75 4.91
CA ILE A 108 2.19 -6.77 4.23
C ILE A 108 2.67 -6.86 2.79
N HIS A 109 3.55 -7.82 2.49
CA HIS A 109 4.22 -7.89 1.18
C HIS A 109 4.01 -9.27 0.54
N ASP A 110 3.48 -9.30 -0.69
CA ASP A 110 3.30 -10.53 -1.48
C ASP A 110 4.54 -10.90 -2.30
N THR A 111 5.65 -10.20 -2.08
CA THR A 111 6.82 -10.19 -2.96
C THR A 111 8.12 -10.20 -2.18
N ASN A 112 9.19 -10.70 -2.82
CA ASN A 112 10.56 -10.49 -2.35
C ASN A 112 11.18 -9.17 -2.85
N SER A 113 10.49 -8.43 -3.72
CA SER A 113 10.92 -7.19 -4.38
C SER A 113 12.11 -7.32 -5.34
N HIS A 114 12.94 -8.34 -5.16
CA HIS A 114 14.17 -8.60 -5.89
C HIS A 114 14.33 -10.09 -6.21
N PRO A 115 15.03 -10.44 -7.31
CA PRO A 115 15.49 -11.78 -7.57
C PRO A 115 16.31 -12.35 -6.40
N MET A 116 16.19 -13.65 -6.19
CA MET A 116 16.98 -14.36 -5.17
C MET A 116 18.42 -14.59 -5.60
N ASP A 117 18.64 -14.75 -6.90
CA ASP A 117 19.97 -14.82 -7.50
C ASP A 117 20.69 -13.47 -7.36
N HIS A 118 21.92 -13.48 -6.85
CA HIS A 118 22.61 -12.25 -6.49
C HIS A 118 23.08 -11.45 -7.70
N GLU A 119 23.42 -12.11 -8.82
CA GLU A 119 23.85 -11.44 -10.05
C GLU A 119 22.66 -10.73 -10.68
N LYS A 120 21.52 -11.43 -10.80
CA LYS A 120 20.26 -10.84 -11.28
C LYS A 120 19.79 -9.70 -10.38
N ARG A 121 19.89 -9.87 -9.05
CA ARG A 121 19.53 -8.82 -8.09
C ARG A 121 20.41 -7.58 -8.26
N PHE A 122 21.72 -7.74 -8.39
CA PHE A 122 22.61 -6.60 -8.61
C PHE A 122 22.35 -5.92 -9.95
N ALA A 123 22.16 -6.69 -11.02
CA ALA A 123 21.78 -6.16 -12.33
C ALA A 123 20.47 -5.36 -12.27
N GLN A 124 19.46 -5.88 -11.56
CA GLN A 124 18.21 -5.17 -11.30
C GLN A 124 18.44 -3.87 -10.52
N THR A 125 19.26 -3.87 -9.46
CA THR A 125 19.59 -2.65 -8.70
C THR A 125 20.21 -1.58 -9.58
N VAL A 126 21.20 -1.95 -10.42
CA VAL A 126 21.84 -1.01 -11.35
C VAL A 126 20.82 -0.47 -12.36
N ALA A 127 19.92 -1.31 -12.88
CA ALA A 127 18.85 -0.88 -13.78
C ALA A 127 17.90 0.10 -13.08
N ILE A 128 17.49 -0.17 -11.83
CA ILE A 128 16.62 0.70 -11.05
C ILE A 128 17.25 2.07 -10.83
N PHE A 129 18.53 2.12 -10.50
CA PHE A 129 19.22 3.40 -10.25
C PHE A 129 19.34 4.26 -11.51
N ARG A 130 19.40 3.64 -12.69
CA ARG A 130 19.57 4.34 -13.97
C ARG A 130 18.26 4.70 -14.65
N ALA A 131 17.27 3.82 -14.57
CA ALA A 131 16.05 3.87 -15.38
C ALA A 131 14.76 3.78 -14.57
N GLY A 132 14.83 3.61 -13.25
CA GLY A 132 13.67 3.42 -12.39
C GLY A 132 13.12 1.99 -12.40
N HIS A 133 11.91 1.83 -11.87
CA HIS A 133 11.33 0.52 -11.61
C HIS A 133 11.17 -0.33 -12.88
N PRO A 134 11.62 -1.61 -12.90
CA PRO A 134 11.52 -2.45 -14.08
C PRO A 134 10.06 -2.78 -14.42
N ARG A 135 9.71 -2.63 -15.71
CA ARG A 135 8.41 -3.00 -16.28
C ARG A 135 8.33 -4.44 -16.77
N ALA A 136 9.47 -5.08 -16.99
CA ALA A 136 9.54 -6.53 -17.16
C ALA A 136 9.92 -7.17 -15.82
N ASP A 137 9.31 -8.30 -15.48
CA ASP A 137 9.66 -9.03 -14.25
C ASP A 137 11.09 -9.62 -14.38
N PRO A 138 12.02 -9.25 -13.49
CA PRO A 138 13.38 -9.78 -13.49
C PRO A 138 13.50 -11.18 -12.84
N GLY A 139 12.38 -11.86 -12.56
CA GLY A 139 12.33 -13.15 -11.88
C GLY A 139 12.15 -13.01 -10.37
N ILE A 140 11.27 -12.09 -9.96
CA ILE A 140 10.92 -11.87 -8.56
C ILE A 140 9.97 -12.99 -8.11
N ARG A 141 10.24 -13.56 -6.93
CA ARG A 141 9.31 -14.53 -6.33
C ARG A 141 8.19 -13.78 -5.62
N SER A 142 6.96 -14.09 -6.01
CA SER A 142 5.74 -13.59 -5.39
C SER A 142 4.79 -14.73 -5.04
N ALA A 143 3.88 -14.48 -4.10
CA ALA A 143 2.74 -15.33 -3.79
C ALA A 143 1.67 -14.50 -3.08
N PRO A 144 0.37 -14.70 -3.40
CA PRO A 144 -0.70 -13.86 -2.87
C PRO A 144 -0.75 -13.87 -1.34
N VAL A 145 -1.25 -12.77 -0.79
CA VAL A 145 -1.55 -12.65 0.65
C VAL A 145 -3.04 -12.40 0.79
N THR A 146 -3.70 -13.16 1.66
CA THR A 146 -5.10 -12.95 1.99
C THR A 146 -5.22 -12.67 3.48
N ILE A 147 -5.97 -11.64 3.85
CA ILE A 147 -6.35 -11.36 5.23
C ILE A 147 -7.88 -11.35 5.25
N GLY A 148 -8.47 -12.22 6.07
CA GLY A 148 -9.93 -12.33 6.21
C GLY A 148 -10.59 -11.10 6.83
N ASP A 149 -11.91 -11.17 6.96
CA ASP A 149 -12.70 -10.11 7.57
C ASP A 149 -12.42 -10.00 9.09
N ASP A 150 -12.59 -8.79 9.63
CA ASP A 150 -12.54 -8.47 11.07
C ASP A 150 -11.23 -8.85 11.79
N VAL A 151 -10.13 -8.95 11.03
CA VAL A 151 -8.79 -9.25 11.57
C VAL A 151 -8.17 -7.99 12.20
N TRP A 152 -7.50 -8.16 13.34
CA TRP A 152 -6.63 -7.15 13.92
C TRP A 152 -5.16 -7.55 13.80
N ILE A 153 -4.35 -6.69 13.16
CA ILE A 153 -2.91 -6.88 13.01
C ILE A 153 -2.19 -5.87 13.90
N GLY A 154 -1.40 -6.41 14.85
CA GLY A 154 -0.67 -5.62 15.85
C GLY A 154 0.51 -4.84 15.27
N THR A 155 0.91 -3.78 15.98
CA THR A 155 2.01 -2.88 15.60
C THR A 155 3.30 -3.63 15.28
N GLY A 156 3.95 -3.29 14.16
CA GLY A 156 5.24 -3.86 13.80
C GLY A 156 5.21 -5.29 13.23
N ALA A 157 4.02 -5.89 13.08
CA ALA A 157 3.91 -7.22 12.48
C ALA A 157 4.37 -7.23 11.01
N MET A 158 4.85 -8.38 10.55
CA MET A 158 5.22 -8.61 9.15
C MET A 158 4.48 -9.83 8.60
N ILE A 159 3.69 -9.62 7.56
CA ILE A 159 2.94 -10.65 6.83
C ILE A 159 3.56 -10.74 5.44
N MET A 160 4.11 -11.91 5.12
CA MET A 160 4.85 -12.12 3.88
C MET A 160 4.07 -12.99 2.90
N LYS A 161 4.53 -13.01 1.66
CA LYS A 161 3.95 -13.76 0.53
C LYS A 161 3.50 -15.18 0.92
N GLY A 162 2.29 -15.54 0.49
CA GLY A 162 1.69 -16.86 0.69
C GLY A 162 0.94 -17.05 2.01
N VAL A 163 0.86 -16.05 2.89
CA VAL A 163 0.08 -16.12 4.13
C VAL A 163 -1.42 -15.92 3.85
N THR A 164 -2.27 -16.65 4.59
CA THR A 164 -3.74 -16.53 4.63
C THR A 164 -4.22 -16.48 6.07
#